data_AF-A0AAW8TFN5-F1
#
_entry.id   AF-A0AAW8TFN5-F1
#
_cell.length_a   1.000
_cell.length_b   1.000
_cell.length_c   1.000
_cell.angle_alpha   90.00
_cell.angle_beta   90.00
_cell.angle_gamma   90.00
#
_symmetry.space_group_name_H-M   'P 1'
#
loop_
_entity.id
_entity.type
_entity.pdbx_description
1 polymer ?
#
loop_
_entity_poly.entity_id
_entity_poly.type
_entity_poly.pdbx_seq_one_letter_code
_entity_poly.pdbx_strand_id
1 'polypeptide(L)' 'MVYRPRYLDEKRRNYTRILINAQLKNGKIVMNYSDNSKVITTKERIEFFDSNGDLKCWFNDKGEGELY' A
#
# COMPACT_ATOMS: atom_id res chain seq x y z
N MET A 1 -25.61 -8.77 -16.28
CA MET A 1 -24.52 -8.18 -15.49
C MET A 1 -23.64 -7.41 -16.46
N VAL A 2 -23.64 -6.07 -16.44
CA VAL A 2 -22.88 -5.27 -17.41
C VAL A 2 -21.52 -4.95 -16.80
N TYR A 3 -20.44 -5.40 -17.45
CA TYR A 3 -19.08 -5.05 -17.04
C TYR A 3 -18.86 -3.56 -17.28
N ARG A 4 -18.79 -2.76 -16.21
CA ARG A 4 -18.39 -1.36 -16.28
C ARG A 4 -16.89 -1.27 -15.96
N PRO A 5 -16.07 -0.70 -16.85
CA PRO A 5 -14.66 -0.45 -16.57
C PRO A 5 -14.50 0.34 -15.26
N ARG A 6 -13.51 -0.05 -14.42
CA ARG A 6 -13.35 0.48 -13.06
C ARG A 6 -13.27 2.01 -12.99
N TYR A 7 -12.75 2.66 -14.03
CA TYR A 7 -12.60 4.11 -14.09
C TYR A 7 -13.91 4.88 -14.32
N LEU A 8 -15.01 4.20 -14.69
CA LEU A 8 -16.35 4.78 -14.89
C LEU A 8 -17.30 4.56 -13.71
N ASP A 9 -16.86 3.86 -12.68
CA ASP A 9 -17.67 3.60 -11.48
C ASP A 9 -17.30 4.58 -10.38
N GLU A 10 -18.08 5.65 -10.20
CA GLU A 10 -17.86 6.70 -9.19
C GLU A 10 -17.66 6.17 -7.77
N LYS A 11 -18.36 5.09 -7.39
CA LYS A 11 -18.17 4.48 -6.05
C LYS A 11 -16.79 3.84 -5.88
N ARG A 12 -16.15 3.45 -6.99
CA ARG A 12 -14.80 2.85 -7.05
C ARG A 12 -13.72 3.83 -7.52
N ARG A 13 -14.15 5.01 -7.98
CA ARG A 13 -13.30 6.14 -8.44
C ARG A 13 -12.70 6.93 -7.28
N ASN A 14 -13.01 6.56 -6.05
CA ASN A 14 -12.24 6.97 -4.88
C ASN A 14 -10.82 6.40 -5.02
N TYR A 15 -9.95 7.15 -5.69
CA TYR A 15 -8.51 7.05 -5.55
C TYR A 15 -8.15 7.50 -4.13
N THR A 16 -8.58 6.74 -3.12
CA THR A 16 -8.42 7.10 -1.70
C THR A 16 -6.94 7.15 -1.31
N ARG A 17 -6.08 6.50 -2.11
CA ARG A 17 -4.67 6.28 -1.82
C ARG A 17 -3.80 6.55 -3.06
N ILE A 18 -3.34 7.79 -3.21
CA ILE A 18 -2.43 8.22 -4.29
C ILE A 18 -1.00 8.17 -3.76
N LEU A 19 -0.08 7.54 -4.47
CA LEU A 19 1.35 7.54 -4.11
C LEU A 19 1.90 8.96 -4.31
N ILE A 20 2.30 9.61 -3.22
CA ILE A 20 2.88 10.97 -3.25
C ILE A 20 4.39 10.88 -3.54
N ASN A 21 5.07 9.96 -2.88
CA ASN A 21 6.53 9.86 -2.95
C ASN A 21 7.00 8.43 -2.66
N ALA A 22 8.06 8.01 -3.34
CA ALA A 22 8.83 6.82 -3.02
C ALA A 22 10.31 7.20 -2.78
N GLN A 23 10.86 6.83 -1.63
CA GLN A 23 12.24 7.13 -1.24
C GLN A 23 13.01 5.85 -0.95
N LEU A 24 14.27 5.79 -1.38
CA LEU A 24 15.22 4.76 -0.95
C LEU A 24 15.97 5.26 0.29
N LYS A 25 15.85 4.55 1.42
CA LYS A 25 16.54 4.86 2.68
C LYS A 25 17.10 3.57 3.28
N ASN A 26 18.42 3.52 3.48
CA ASN A 26 19.11 2.41 4.15
C ASN A 26 18.71 1.01 3.64
N GLY A 27 18.64 0.84 2.31
CA GLY A 27 18.24 -0.43 1.68
C GLY A 27 16.74 -0.76 1.76
N LYS A 28 15.90 0.20 2.16
CA LYS A 28 14.44 0.10 2.18
C LYS A 28 13.83 1.10 1.21
N ILE A 29 12.76 0.69 0.53
CA ILE A 29 11.90 1.58 -0.24
C ILE A 29 10.74 1.98 0.67
N VAL A 30 10.55 3.28 0.87
CA VAL A 30 9.43 3.84 1.64
C VAL A 30 8.52 4.58 0.67
N MET A 31 7.30 4.08 0.54
CA MET A 31 6.23 4.65 -0.29
C MET A 31 5.20 5.34 0.61
N ASN A 32 5.03 6.66 0.44
CA ASN A 32 4.09 7.47 1.20
C ASN A 32 2.88 7.82 0.34
N TYR A 33 1.68 7.67 0.88
CA TYR A 33 0.43 7.89 0.18
C TYR A 33 -0.34 9.10 0.72
N SER A 34 -1.31 9.57 -0.06
CA SER A 34 -2.13 10.77 0.22
C SER A 34 -3.01 10.69 1.46
N ASP A 35 -3.28 9.48 1.95
CA ASP A 35 -4.04 9.20 3.16
C ASP A 35 -3.13 9.06 4.40
N ASN A 36 -1.88 9.54 4.33
CA ASN A 36 -0.83 9.37 5.34
C ASN A 36 -0.41 7.93 5.62
N SER A 37 -0.98 6.95 4.91
CA SER A 37 -0.52 5.57 4.99
C SER A 37 0.84 5.43 4.30
N LYS A 38 1.57 4.36 4.66
CA LYS A 38 2.88 4.06 4.07
C LYS A 38 3.06 2.59 3.80
N VAL A 39 3.89 2.29 2.82
CA VAL A 39 4.38 0.94 2.55
C VAL A 39 5.90 0.96 2.65
N ILE A 40 6.46 0.04 3.40
CA ILE A 40 7.90 -0.13 3.55
C ILE A 40 8.28 -1.46 2.94
N THR A 41 9.18 -1.44 1.98
CA THR A 41 9.69 -2.64 1.30
C THR A 41 11.17 -2.78 1.60
N THR A 42 11.55 -3.95 2.08
CA THR A 42 12.95 -4.41 2.15
C THR A 42 13.13 -5.56 1.16
N LYS A 43 14.35 -6.10 1.07
CA LYS A 43 14.61 -7.32 0.28
C LYS A 43 13.83 -8.53 0.81
N GLU A 44 13.56 -8.57 2.12
CA GLU A 44 13.02 -9.74 2.81
C GLU A 44 11.50 -9.64 3.01
N ARG A 45 10.94 -8.43 3.10
CA ARG A 45 9.52 -8.24 3.37
C ARG A 45 8.94 -6.91 2.90
N ILE A 46 7.63 -6.88 2.75
CA ILE A 46 6.80 -5.72 2.47
C ILE A 46 5.85 -5.53 3.65
N GLU A 47 5.79 -4.31 4.18
CA GLU A 47 4.98 -3.94 5.34
C GLU A 47 4.02 -2.80 4.97
N PHE A 48 2.76 -2.92 5.37
CA PHE A 48 1.71 -1.94 5.15
C PHE A 48 1.31 -1.30 6.46
N PHE A 49 1.45 0.02 6.54
CA PHE A 49 1.02 0.79 7.70
C PHE A 49 -0.16 1.68 7.31
N ASP A 50 -1.13 1.81 8.21
CA ASP A 50 -2.24 2.74 8.04
C ASP A 50 -1.86 4.20 8.32
N SER A 51 -2.84 5.10 8.28
CA SER A 51 -2.69 6.52 8.52
C SER A 51 -2.24 6.88 9.95
N ASN A 52 -2.48 5.99 10.92
CA ASN A 52 -2.07 6.16 12.31
C ASN A 52 -0.66 5.64 12.56
N GLY A 53 -0.09 4.92 11.58
CA GLY A 53 1.21 4.27 11.69
C GLY A 53 1.14 2.85 12.24
N ASP A 54 -0.06 2.28 12.39
CA ASP A 54 -0.25 0.91 12.83
C ASP A 54 0.00 -0.06 11.66
N LEU A 55 0.70 -1.16 11.95
CA LEU A 55 0.95 -2.21 10.97
C LEU A 55 -0.36 -2.96 10.68
N LYS A 56 -0.81 -2.95 9.43
CA LYS A 56 -2.01 -3.67 8.97
C LYS A 56 -1.71 -5.04 8.42
N CYS A 57 -0.60 -5.17 7.70
CA CYS A 57 -0.14 -6.47 7.22
C CYS A 57 1.32 -6.44 6.80
N TRP A 58 1.88 -7.63 6.67
CA TRP A 58 3.18 -7.84 6.07
C TRP A 58 3.19 -9.09 5.20
N PHE A 59 4.10 -9.12 4.23
CA PHE A 59 4.38 -10.28 3.39
C PHE A 59 5.90 -10.44 3.24
N ASN A 60 6.43 -11.66 3.32
CA ASN A 60 7.84 -11.94 3.06
C ASN A 60 8.10 -12.47 1.64
N ASP A 61 9.38 -12.64 1.32
CA ASP A 61 9.87 -13.24 0.08
C ASP A 61 9.48 -14.71 -0.14
N LYS A 62 9.02 -15.40 0.91
CA LYS A 62 8.47 -16.76 0.85
C LYS A 62 6.96 -16.82 0.59
N GLY A 63 6.32 -15.66 0.47
CA GLY A 63 4.87 -15.56 0.28
C GLY A 63 4.05 -15.78 1.57
N GLU A 64 4.70 -15.79 2.73
CA GLU A 64 4.05 -15.81 4.04
C GLU A 64 3.67 -14.39 4.46
N GLY A 65 2.64 -14.24 5.28
CA GLY A 65 2.21 -12.94 5.75
C GLY A 65 1.13 -13.01 6.82
N GLU A 66 0.88 -11.88 7.48
CA GLU A 66 -0.12 -11.75 8.54
C GLU A 66 -0.94 -10.47 8.32
N LEU A 67 -2.22 -10.52 8.73
CA LEU A 67 -3.17 -9.41 8.71
C LEU A 67 -3.55 -9.08 10.17
N TYR A 68 -3.52 -7.80 10.54
CA TYR A 68 -3.84 -7.28 11.87
C TYR A 68 -5.10 -6.42 11.87
#